data_AF-A0A371G9N7-F1
#
_entry.id   AF-A0A371G9N7-F1
#
_cell.length_a   1.000
_cell.length_b   1.000
_cell.length_c   1.000
_cell.angle_alpha   90.00
_cell.angle_beta   90.00
_cell.angle_gamma   90.00
#
_symmetry.space_group_name_H-M   'P 1'
#
loop_
_entity.id
_entity.type
_entity.pdbx_description
1 polymer ?
#
loop_
_entity_poly.entity_id
_entity_poly.type
_entity_poly.pdbx_seq_one_letter_code
_entity_poly.pdbx_strand_id
1 'polypeptide(L)'
;TSIEDIRSLRLITAVKTPYLPNGQFDLEAYDNLVDMQIANGADGLLSTVLATKLRLSVMPEATAHQRQLRPLRGVGMDTALHINPYYGETSLDGLVAHYNSVLSIGPVIVYNIPSRTAQDIPPSVVQALAQSPNLVGVKEFVGNERIKEYASEGIVVWSANDEECHDARWDCGAVGVQCVEWGRFNQV
;
A
#
# COMPACT_ATOMS: atom_id res chain seq x y z
N THR A 1 -10.29 -1.60 -13.63
CA THR A 1 -9.35 -2.46 -12.89
C THR A 1 -10.10 -3.43 -12.02
N SER A 2 -9.80 -4.72 -12.16
CA SER A 2 -10.22 -5.81 -11.28
C SER A 2 -9.23 -5.98 -10.11
N ILE A 3 -9.60 -6.71 -9.06
CA ILE A 3 -8.66 -7.04 -7.96
C ILE A 3 -7.48 -7.87 -8.46
N GLU A 4 -7.72 -8.78 -9.41
CA GLU A 4 -6.65 -9.60 -10.01
C GLU A 4 -5.66 -8.76 -10.82
N ASP A 5 -6.14 -7.70 -11.50
CA ASP A 5 -5.25 -6.76 -12.18
C ASP A 5 -4.31 -6.09 -11.15
N ILE A 6 -4.83 -5.71 -9.98
CA ILE A 6 -4.04 -5.08 -8.92
C ILE A 6 -3.06 -6.07 -8.29
N ARG A 7 -3.50 -7.32 -8.07
CA ARG A 7 -2.64 -8.41 -7.56
C ARG A 7 -1.51 -8.78 -8.51
N SER A 8 -1.60 -8.41 -9.79
CA SER A 8 -0.57 -8.71 -10.79
C SER A 8 0.53 -7.65 -10.89
N LEU A 9 0.35 -6.48 -10.27
CA LEU A 9 1.30 -5.35 -10.33
C LEU A 9 2.60 -5.73 -9.62
N ARG A 10 3.75 -5.48 -10.25
CA ARG A 10 5.06 -5.88 -9.71
C ARG A 10 5.89 -4.69 -9.24
N LEU A 11 5.72 -3.54 -9.86
CA LEU A 11 6.42 -2.31 -9.48
C LEU A 11 5.40 -1.22 -9.17
N ILE A 12 5.23 -0.93 -7.87
CA ILE A 12 4.34 0.14 -7.41
C ILE A 12 5.18 1.22 -6.73
N THR A 13 5.13 2.45 -7.23
CA THR A 13 5.93 3.55 -6.68
C THR A 13 5.12 4.44 -5.76
N ALA A 14 5.61 4.70 -4.55
CA ALA A 14 5.14 5.82 -3.73
C ALA A 14 5.68 7.14 -4.28
N VAL A 15 4.84 7.87 -5.02
CA VAL A 15 5.22 9.12 -5.67
C VAL A 15 5.31 10.22 -4.63
N LYS A 16 6.43 10.93 -4.62
CA LYS A 16 6.63 12.11 -3.78
C LYS A 16 5.60 13.19 -4.13
N THR A 17 5.09 13.88 -3.11
CA THR A 17 4.31 15.11 -3.31
C THR A 17 5.25 16.32 -3.31
N PRO A 18 5.48 16.98 -4.45
CA PRO A 18 6.26 18.22 -4.50
C PRO A 18 5.43 19.42 -4.04
N TYR A 19 6.14 20.42 -3.50
CA TYR A 19 5.55 21.63 -2.96
C TYR A 19 6.25 22.85 -3.55
N LEU A 20 5.46 23.87 -3.89
CA LEU A 20 5.95 25.19 -4.22
C LEU A 20 6.60 25.85 -2.98
N PRO A 21 7.47 26.88 -3.14
CA PRO A 21 8.08 27.59 -2.01
C PRO A 21 7.08 28.17 -1.00
N ASN A 22 5.82 28.39 -1.42
CA ASN A 22 4.73 28.88 -0.58
C ASN A 22 3.98 27.77 0.19
N GLY A 23 4.41 26.50 0.06
CA GLY A 23 3.81 25.35 0.72
C GLY A 23 2.58 24.76 0.03
N GLN A 24 2.16 25.30 -1.11
CA GLN A 24 1.08 24.71 -1.92
C GLN A 24 1.61 23.52 -2.74
N PHE A 25 0.71 22.62 -3.13
CA PHE A 25 1.07 21.50 -4.02
C PHE A 25 1.54 22.03 -5.37
N ASP A 26 2.68 21.49 -5.82
CA ASP A 26 3.18 21.73 -7.16
C ASP A 26 2.64 20.65 -8.10
N LEU A 27 1.50 20.94 -8.75
CA LEU A 27 0.83 19.96 -9.61
C LEU A 27 1.62 19.67 -10.89
N GLU A 28 2.34 20.66 -11.44
CA GLU A 28 3.16 20.47 -12.63
C GLU A 28 4.35 19.55 -12.34
N ALA A 29 5.05 19.78 -11.24
CA ALA A 29 6.12 18.87 -10.80
C ALA A 29 5.57 17.47 -10.47
N TYR A 30 4.37 17.39 -9.90
CA TYR A 30 3.74 16.10 -9.60
C TYR A 30 3.42 15.31 -10.88
N ASP A 31 2.81 15.94 -11.88
CA ASP A 31 2.49 15.32 -13.17
C ASP A 31 3.76 14.84 -13.89
N ASN A 32 4.83 15.65 -13.86
CA ASN A 32 6.13 15.24 -14.41
C ASN A 32 6.72 14.01 -13.71
N LEU A 33 6.59 13.91 -12.37
CA LEU A 33 7.02 12.72 -11.63
C LEU A 33 6.17 11.50 -12.00
N VAL A 34 4.86 11.66 -12.14
CA VAL A 34 3.95 10.58 -12.58
C VAL A 34 4.33 10.09 -13.98
N ASP A 35 4.52 10.99 -14.93
CA ASP A 35 4.89 10.65 -16.31
C ASP A 35 6.26 9.95 -16.37
N MET A 36 7.21 10.40 -15.54
CA MET A 36 8.51 9.73 -15.41
C MET A 36 8.36 8.29 -14.91
N GLN A 37 7.52 8.06 -13.91
CA GLN A 37 7.29 6.70 -13.39
C GLN A 37 6.63 5.80 -14.44
N ILE A 38 5.64 6.32 -15.16
CA ILE A 38 4.97 5.58 -16.25
C ILE A 38 5.97 5.26 -17.38
N ALA A 39 6.77 6.23 -17.80
CA ALA A 39 7.76 6.06 -18.85
C ALA A 39 8.85 5.04 -18.48
N ASN A 40 9.16 4.89 -17.20
CA ASN A 40 10.12 3.90 -16.68
C ASN A 40 9.47 2.56 -16.30
N GLY A 41 8.18 2.37 -16.59
CA GLY A 41 7.51 1.07 -16.45
C GLY A 41 6.96 0.76 -15.06
N ALA A 42 6.65 1.77 -14.25
CA ALA A 42 5.86 1.56 -13.04
C ALA A 42 4.46 1.02 -13.39
N ASP A 43 4.05 -0.05 -12.71
CA ASP A 43 2.74 -0.70 -12.92
C ASP A 43 1.61 0.03 -12.16
N GLY A 44 1.95 0.68 -11.04
CA GLY A 44 0.99 1.40 -10.21
C GLY A 44 1.62 2.50 -9.38
N LEU A 45 0.80 3.45 -8.93
CA LEU A 45 1.26 4.60 -8.15
C LEU A 45 0.51 4.67 -6.81
N LEU A 46 1.30 4.82 -5.75
CA LEU A 46 0.87 5.16 -4.40
C LEU A 46 0.92 6.69 -4.27
N SER A 47 -0.24 7.31 -4.05
CA SER A 47 -0.37 8.75 -3.94
C SER A 47 -1.25 9.16 -2.75
N THR A 48 -0.74 10.10 -1.97
CA THR A 48 -1.48 10.82 -0.93
C THR A 48 -2.28 12.01 -1.49
N VAL A 49 -2.19 12.29 -2.79
CA VAL A 49 -2.86 13.41 -3.48
C VAL A 49 -3.83 12.89 -4.54
N LEU A 50 -5.04 13.45 -4.62
CA LEU A 50 -6.11 13.05 -5.55
C LEU A 50 -5.99 13.76 -6.92
N ALA A 51 -5.45 13.10 -7.96
CA ALA A 51 -5.31 13.56 -9.36
C ALA A 51 -5.09 12.42 -10.44
N THR A 52 -6.06 11.53 -10.70
CA THR A 52 -6.14 10.50 -11.82
C THR A 52 -5.04 9.42 -12.12
N LYS A 53 -5.51 8.22 -12.59
CA LYS A 53 -4.88 6.92 -12.98
C LYS A 53 -4.13 6.05 -11.93
N LEU A 54 -4.37 4.73 -11.99
CA LEU A 54 -4.23 3.68 -10.96
C LEU A 54 -3.71 4.11 -9.58
N ARG A 55 -4.63 4.26 -8.62
CA ARG A 55 -4.36 5.05 -7.40
C ARG A 55 -4.57 4.25 -6.14
N LEU A 56 -3.49 4.08 -5.40
CA LEU A 56 -3.51 3.69 -4.01
C LEU A 56 -3.36 4.94 -3.14
N SER A 57 -4.24 5.14 -2.15
CA SER A 57 -3.98 6.15 -1.10
C SER A 57 -3.72 5.51 0.23
N VAL A 58 -2.79 6.11 0.96
CA VAL A 58 -2.48 5.79 2.35
C VAL A 58 -3.58 6.41 3.22
N MET A 59 -4.33 5.57 3.93
CA MET A 59 -5.42 6.02 4.80
C MET A 59 -4.99 5.97 6.28
N PRO A 60 -5.19 7.06 7.05
CA PRO A 60 -4.80 7.11 8.47
C PRO A 60 -5.79 6.39 9.40
N GLU A 61 -5.35 6.18 10.64
CA GLU A 61 -5.94 5.40 11.74
C GLU A 61 -7.41 5.71 12.12
N ALA A 62 -7.93 6.91 11.84
CA ALA A 62 -9.19 7.35 12.43
C ALA A 62 -10.43 6.76 11.73
N THR A 63 -11.25 6.01 12.47
CA THR A 63 -12.60 5.52 12.08
C THR A 63 -13.51 6.67 11.58
N ALA A 64 -13.33 7.89 12.08
CA ALA A 64 -14.08 9.07 11.65
C ALA A 64 -13.75 9.53 10.20
N HIS A 65 -12.54 9.24 9.71
CA HIS A 65 -12.13 9.53 8.32
C HIS A 65 -12.63 8.48 7.32
N GLN A 66 -13.24 7.38 7.78
CA GLN A 66 -13.94 6.41 6.91
C GLN A 66 -15.09 7.06 6.14
N ARG A 67 -15.63 8.19 6.61
CA ARG A 67 -16.62 9.01 5.88
C ARG A 67 -16.07 9.66 4.60
N GLN A 68 -14.74 9.73 4.42
CA GLN A 68 -14.10 10.17 3.18
C GLN A 68 -13.86 9.02 2.19
N LEU A 69 -14.14 7.77 2.59
CA LEU A 69 -14.30 6.65 1.66
C LEU A 69 -15.65 6.82 0.93
N ARG A 70 -15.76 7.89 0.13
CA ARG A 70 -16.57 7.82 -1.09
C ARG A 70 -16.15 6.53 -1.80
N PRO A 71 -17.05 5.85 -2.54
CA PRO A 71 -16.66 4.62 -3.24
C PRO A 71 -15.32 4.89 -3.92
N LEU A 72 -14.28 4.12 -3.63
CA LEU A 72 -12.91 4.37 -4.12
C LEU A 72 -12.93 4.70 -5.63
N ARG A 73 -13.82 4.00 -6.34
CA ARG A 73 -14.14 4.18 -7.76
C ARG A 73 -14.74 5.55 -8.13
N GLY A 74 -15.59 6.13 -7.27
CA GLY A 74 -16.24 7.43 -7.47
C GLY A 74 -15.29 8.64 -7.44
N VAL A 75 -14.06 8.45 -6.95
CA VAL A 75 -12.96 9.43 -7.05
C VAL A 75 -11.81 8.92 -7.94
N GLY A 76 -12.00 7.80 -8.65
CA GLY A 76 -11.02 7.23 -9.58
C GLY A 76 -9.86 6.48 -8.94
N MET A 77 -10.04 5.92 -7.73
CA MET A 77 -9.08 5.05 -7.06
C MET A 77 -9.46 3.57 -7.18
N ASP A 78 -8.44 2.71 -7.32
CA ASP A 78 -8.64 1.28 -7.57
C ASP A 78 -8.56 0.44 -6.30
N THR A 79 -7.80 0.89 -5.30
CA THR A 79 -7.61 0.22 -4.01
C THR A 79 -7.09 1.21 -2.96
N ALA A 80 -7.26 0.91 -1.68
CA ALA A 80 -6.65 1.65 -0.59
C ALA A 80 -5.39 0.93 -0.08
N LEU A 81 -4.41 1.68 0.43
CA LEU A 81 -3.35 1.17 1.30
C LEU A 81 -3.72 1.54 2.74
N HIS A 82 -3.93 0.54 3.59
CA HIS A 82 -4.44 0.75 4.94
C HIS A 82 -3.46 0.22 5.99
N ILE A 83 -3.02 1.12 6.87
CA ILE A 83 -2.09 0.83 7.97
C ILE A 83 -2.87 0.50 9.25
N ASN A 84 -2.27 -0.26 10.18
CA ASN A 84 -2.88 -0.48 11.49
C ASN A 84 -2.88 0.79 12.36
N PRO A 85 -3.76 0.88 13.37
CA PRO A 85 -3.72 1.97 14.36
C PRO A 85 -2.34 2.11 14.99
N TYR A 86 -1.79 3.33 15.00
CA TYR A 86 -0.38 3.58 15.30
C TYR A 86 -0.15 4.59 16.44
N TYR A 87 -1.17 5.33 16.87
CA TYR A 87 -1.13 6.10 18.12
C TYR A 87 -1.72 5.33 19.29
N GLY A 88 -2.69 4.45 19.05
CA GLY A 88 -3.27 3.56 20.06
C GLY A 88 -3.30 2.11 19.59
N GLU A 89 -2.34 1.31 20.05
CA GLU A 89 -2.36 -0.14 19.81
C GLU A 89 -3.70 -0.73 20.23
N THR A 90 -4.24 -1.61 19.37
CA THR A 90 -5.51 -2.28 19.62
C THR A 90 -5.31 -3.78 19.82
N SER A 91 -6.33 -4.47 20.32
CA SER A 91 -6.28 -5.93 20.44
C SER A 91 -6.29 -6.59 19.06
N LEU A 92 -5.96 -7.89 18.98
CA LEU A 92 -6.06 -8.64 17.71
C LEU A 92 -7.48 -8.61 17.14
N ASP A 93 -8.50 -8.75 18.00
CA ASP A 93 -9.89 -8.60 17.60
C ASP A 93 -10.20 -7.17 17.12
N GLY A 94 -9.58 -6.17 17.76
CA GLY A 94 -9.66 -4.78 17.34
C GLY A 94 -9.05 -4.54 15.96
N LEU A 95 -7.91 -5.16 15.65
CA LEU A 95 -7.29 -5.12 14.32
C LEU A 95 -8.22 -5.73 13.27
N VAL A 96 -8.77 -6.92 13.54
CA VAL A 96 -9.70 -7.58 12.63
C VAL A 96 -10.95 -6.72 12.41
N ALA A 97 -11.53 -6.15 13.47
CA ALA A 97 -12.69 -5.26 13.36
C ALA A 97 -12.37 -3.99 12.56
N HIS A 98 -11.20 -3.39 12.80
CA HIS A 98 -10.72 -2.22 12.09
C HIS A 98 -10.59 -2.49 10.59
N TYR A 99 -9.89 -3.55 10.19
CA TYR A 99 -9.73 -3.89 8.78
C TYR A 99 -11.03 -4.33 8.11
N ASN A 100 -11.89 -5.11 8.79
CA ASN A 100 -13.20 -5.48 8.25
C ASN A 100 -14.08 -4.27 7.94
N SER A 101 -13.99 -3.20 8.74
CA SER A 101 -14.73 -1.98 8.48
C SER A 101 -14.35 -1.33 7.14
N VAL A 102 -13.07 -1.34 6.76
CA VAL A 102 -12.61 -0.78 5.47
C VAL A 102 -12.74 -1.76 4.31
N LEU A 103 -12.51 -3.06 4.55
CA LEU A 103 -12.71 -4.11 3.55
C LEU A 103 -14.17 -4.22 3.11
N SER A 104 -15.12 -3.80 3.96
CA SER A 104 -16.54 -3.71 3.59
C SER A 104 -16.83 -2.64 2.52
N ILE A 105 -15.90 -1.70 2.32
CA ILE A 105 -16.07 -0.54 1.44
C ILE A 105 -15.46 -0.79 0.05
N GLY A 106 -14.33 -1.51 -0.02
CA GLY A 106 -13.69 -1.83 -1.30
C GLY A 106 -12.31 -2.48 -1.15
N PRO A 107 -11.56 -2.60 -2.26
CA PRO A 107 -10.26 -3.27 -2.29
C PRO A 107 -9.22 -2.59 -1.38
N VAL A 108 -8.51 -3.38 -0.56
CA VAL A 108 -7.52 -2.90 0.40
C VAL A 108 -6.24 -3.73 0.31
N ILE A 109 -5.10 -3.04 0.30
CA ILE A 109 -3.78 -3.58 0.64
C ILE A 109 -3.50 -3.24 2.11
N VAL A 110 -3.25 -4.25 2.92
CA VAL A 110 -2.84 -4.09 4.33
C VAL A 110 -1.38 -3.64 4.36
N TYR A 111 -1.04 -2.64 5.17
CA TYR A 111 0.33 -2.15 5.32
C TYR A 111 0.86 -2.47 6.71
N ASN A 112 1.81 -3.41 6.77
CA ASN A 112 2.48 -3.78 8.00
C ASN A 112 3.87 -3.12 8.08
N ILE A 113 4.06 -2.22 9.04
CA ILE A 113 5.34 -1.54 9.30
C ILE A 113 5.53 -1.24 10.81
N PRO A 114 5.81 -2.26 11.63
CA PRO A 114 5.87 -2.10 13.09
C PRO A 114 6.90 -1.07 13.56
N SER A 115 7.97 -0.84 12.79
CA SER A 115 8.96 0.20 13.08
C SER A 115 8.37 1.63 13.07
N ARG A 116 7.18 1.83 12.49
CA ARG A 116 6.46 3.12 12.47
C ARG A 116 5.13 3.09 13.20
N THR A 117 4.56 1.92 13.44
CA THR A 117 3.25 1.77 14.11
C THR A 117 3.33 1.29 15.54
N ALA A 118 4.53 0.89 16.00
CA ALA A 118 4.77 0.21 17.28
C ALA A 118 4.06 -1.15 17.44
N GLN A 119 3.25 -1.59 16.46
CA GLN A 119 2.48 -2.83 16.51
C GLN A 119 2.64 -3.62 15.20
N ASP A 120 3.14 -4.84 15.30
CA ASP A 120 3.17 -5.82 14.21
C ASP A 120 1.75 -6.37 13.98
N ILE A 121 1.38 -6.54 12.72
CA ILE A 121 0.17 -7.25 12.33
C ILE A 121 0.53 -8.73 12.20
N PRO A 122 0.10 -9.60 13.13
CA PRO A 122 0.52 -11.00 13.09
C PRO A 122 -0.13 -11.74 11.91
N PRO A 123 0.50 -12.83 11.43
CA PRO A 123 -0.03 -13.63 10.32
C PRO A 123 -1.47 -14.11 10.53
N SER A 124 -1.83 -14.47 11.77
CA SER A 124 -3.19 -14.89 12.12
C SER A 124 -4.25 -13.84 11.85
N VAL A 125 -3.92 -12.55 12.01
CA VAL A 125 -4.84 -11.45 11.65
C VAL A 125 -4.99 -11.39 10.13
N VAL A 126 -3.89 -11.41 9.38
CA VAL A 126 -3.94 -11.36 7.91
C VAL A 126 -4.71 -12.56 7.33
N GLN A 127 -4.53 -13.77 7.87
CA GLN A 127 -5.29 -14.96 7.49
C GLN A 127 -6.80 -14.79 7.72
N ALA A 128 -7.20 -14.17 8.83
CA ALA A 128 -8.60 -13.86 9.10
C ALA A 128 -9.15 -12.85 8.06
N LEU A 129 -8.35 -11.86 7.67
CA LEU A 129 -8.72 -10.87 6.66
C LEU A 129 -8.76 -11.45 5.23
N ALA A 130 -7.97 -12.50 4.95
CA ALA A 130 -7.91 -13.15 3.65
C ALA A 130 -9.23 -13.84 3.24
N GLN A 131 -10.16 -14.01 4.18
CA GLN A 131 -11.53 -14.45 3.89
C GLN A 131 -12.36 -13.38 3.15
N SER A 132 -11.91 -12.11 3.18
CA SER A 132 -12.58 -11.03 2.46
C SER A 132 -12.22 -11.04 0.98
N PRO A 133 -13.20 -10.99 0.05
CA PRO A 133 -12.91 -10.87 -1.38
C PRO A 133 -12.25 -9.54 -1.75
N ASN A 134 -12.28 -8.56 -0.84
CA ASN A 134 -11.70 -7.24 -1.03
C ASN A 134 -10.26 -7.12 -0.50
N LEU A 135 -9.71 -8.17 0.14
CA LEU A 135 -8.29 -8.14 0.50
C LEU A 135 -7.47 -8.34 -0.77
N VAL A 136 -6.78 -7.29 -1.20
CA VAL A 136 -5.90 -7.33 -2.36
C VAL A 136 -4.61 -8.07 -2.00
N GLY A 137 -4.00 -7.73 -0.86
CA GLY A 137 -2.77 -8.34 -0.37
C GLY A 137 -2.14 -7.55 0.78
N VAL A 138 -0.85 -7.78 1.03
CA VAL A 138 -0.07 -7.12 2.10
C VAL A 138 1.15 -6.39 1.52
N LYS A 139 1.38 -5.16 1.97
CA LYS A 139 2.67 -4.46 1.87
C LYS A 139 3.44 -4.74 3.16
N GLU A 140 4.52 -5.52 3.08
CA GLU A 140 5.22 -6.06 4.25
C GLU A 140 6.63 -5.46 4.40
N PHE A 141 6.96 -5.04 5.63
CA PHE A 141 8.23 -4.41 6.01
C PHE A 141 9.01 -5.22 7.05
N VAL A 142 8.41 -6.23 7.70
CA VAL A 142 9.06 -7.06 8.74
C VAL A 142 10.22 -7.89 8.18
N GLY A 143 10.08 -8.38 6.94
CA GLY A 143 11.17 -9.02 6.20
C GLY A 143 10.76 -10.29 5.43
N ASN A 144 11.75 -10.86 4.74
CA ASN A 144 11.56 -11.94 3.77
C ASN A 144 10.95 -13.24 4.32
N GLU A 145 11.23 -13.62 5.57
CA GLU A 145 10.60 -14.82 6.17
C GLU A 145 9.08 -14.64 6.35
N ARG A 146 8.63 -13.44 6.73
CA ARG A 146 7.20 -13.11 6.85
C ARG A 146 6.53 -13.10 5.46
N ILE A 147 7.22 -12.58 4.45
CA ILE A 147 6.77 -12.61 3.06
C ILE A 147 6.57 -14.06 2.59
N LYS A 148 7.54 -14.93 2.89
CA LYS A 148 7.49 -16.36 2.53
C LYS A 148 6.36 -17.10 3.21
N GLU A 149 6.09 -16.82 4.48
CA GLU A 149 4.93 -17.34 5.22
C GLU A 149 3.63 -16.99 4.49
N TYR A 150 3.40 -15.71 4.19
CA TYR A 150 2.20 -15.27 3.45
C TYR A 150 2.08 -15.89 2.06
N ALA A 151 3.16 -15.88 1.29
CA ALA A 151 3.16 -16.44 -0.06
C ALA A 151 2.85 -17.94 -0.05
N SER A 152 3.34 -18.68 0.94
CA SER A 152 3.07 -20.12 1.09
C SER A 152 1.60 -20.46 1.35
N GLU A 153 0.84 -19.49 1.86
CA GLU A 153 -0.60 -19.59 2.12
C GLU A 153 -1.46 -19.00 0.99
N GLY A 154 -0.82 -18.55 -0.09
CA GLY A 154 -1.49 -17.92 -1.24
C GLY A 154 -1.90 -16.47 -1.03
N ILE A 155 -1.37 -15.81 0.02
CA ILE A 155 -1.60 -14.38 0.25
C ILE A 155 -0.65 -13.58 -0.65
N VAL A 156 -1.22 -12.69 -1.46
CA VAL A 156 -0.45 -11.76 -2.28
C VAL A 156 0.30 -10.78 -1.38
N VAL A 157 1.61 -10.67 -1.58
CA VAL A 157 2.48 -9.81 -0.79
C VAL A 157 3.45 -9.04 -1.67
N TRP A 158 3.67 -7.79 -1.33
CA TRP A 158 4.73 -6.94 -1.88
C TRP A 158 5.74 -6.59 -0.81
N SER A 159 7.02 -6.65 -1.17
CA SER A 159 8.08 -6.14 -0.29
C SER A 159 8.02 -4.61 -0.23
N ALA A 160 8.16 -4.07 0.97
CA ALA A 160 8.25 -2.63 1.24
C ALA A 160 9.68 -2.18 1.57
N ASN A 161 10.65 -3.10 1.55
CA ASN A 161 12.06 -2.82 1.79
C ASN A 161 12.85 -2.97 0.49
N ASP A 162 13.36 -1.85 -0.04
CA ASP A 162 14.12 -1.81 -1.31
C ASP A 162 15.41 -2.62 -1.26
N GLU A 163 15.99 -2.84 -0.09
CA GLU A 163 17.22 -3.64 0.07
C GLU A 163 16.94 -5.15 0.00
N GLU A 164 15.73 -5.58 0.39
CA GLU A 164 15.33 -6.99 0.44
C GLU A 164 14.45 -7.40 -0.74
N CYS A 165 13.92 -6.45 -1.52
CA CYS A 165 12.86 -6.71 -2.49
C CYS A 165 13.28 -7.64 -3.64
N HIS A 166 14.57 -7.69 -3.98
CA HIS A 166 15.10 -8.62 -4.97
C HIS A 166 14.89 -10.06 -4.51
N ASP A 167 15.41 -10.41 -3.33
CA ASP A 167 15.33 -11.76 -2.79
C ASP A 167 13.88 -12.09 -2.39
N ALA A 168 13.13 -11.10 -1.91
CA ALA A 168 11.69 -11.24 -1.67
C ALA A 168 10.95 -11.76 -2.91
N ARG A 169 11.29 -11.21 -4.08
CA ARG A 169 10.64 -11.53 -5.35
C ARG A 169 11.06 -12.90 -5.88
N TRP A 170 12.34 -13.23 -5.80
CA TRP A 170 12.88 -14.42 -6.45
C TRP A 170 12.88 -15.66 -5.55
N ASP A 171 13.04 -15.48 -4.24
CA ASP A 171 13.26 -16.57 -3.29
C ASP A 171 12.13 -16.75 -2.27
N CYS A 172 11.31 -15.71 -2.05
CA CYS A 172 10.27 -15.71 -1.00
C CYS A 172 8.84 -15.62 -1.54
N GLY A 173 8.64 -15.47 -2.85
CA GLY A 173 7.30 -15.49 -3.45
C GLY A 173 6.52 -14.18 -3.39
N ALA A 174 7.18 -13.05 -3.09
CA ALA A 174 6.55 -11.74 -3.27
C ALA A 174 6.15 -11.54 -4.74
N VAL A 175 5.03 -10.87 -4.99
CA VAL A 175 4.62 -10.50 -6.35
C VAL A 175 5.57 -9.44 -6.94
N GLY A 176 6.04 -8.53 -6.08
CA GLY A 176 6.92 -7.45 -6.46
C GLY A 176 7.24 -6.52 -5.29
N VAL A 177 7.47 -5.26 -5.62
CA VAL A 177 7.91 -4.22 -4.69
C VAL A 177 6.94 -3.04 -4.67
N GLN A 178 6.66 -2.52 -3.48
CA GLN A 178 6.05 -1.21 -3.29
C GLN A 178 7.08 -0.24 -2.72
N CYS A 179 7.91 0.30 -3.60
CA CYS A 179 9.10 1.08 -3.25
C CYS A 179 8.76 2.51 -2.78
N VAL A 180 9.72 3.11 -2.06
CA VAL A 180 9.68 4.54 -1.71
C VAL A 180 10.85 5.21 -2.41
N GLU A 181 10.59 5.93 -3.50
CA GLU A 181 11.63 6.75 -4.12
C GLU A 181 11.86 8.03 -3.32
N TRP A 182 12.72 7.93 -2.30
CA TRP A 182 13.41 9.11 -1.76
C TRP A 182 14.87 9.21 -2.22
N GLY A 183 15.49 8.11 -2.66
CA GLY A 183 16.95 8.02 -2.75
C GLY A 183 17.60 7.74 -4.11
N ARG A 184 16.89 7.28 -5.15
CA ARG A 184 17.56 6.79 -6.38
C ARG A 184 17.51 7.71 -7.61
N PHE A 185 16.67 8.75 -7.63
CA PHE A 185 16.57 9.65 -8.79
C PHE A 185 17.01 11.11 -8.51
N ASN A 186 17.51 11.43 -7.31
CA ASN A 186 18.10 12.74 -7.00
C ASN A 186 19.60 12.85 -7.34
N GLN A 187 20.12 12.00 -8.23
CA GLN A 187 21.50 12.08 -8.76
C GLN A 187 21.56 12.47 -10.25
N VAL A 188 20.56 13.20 -10.74
CA VAL A 188 20.63 13.86 -12.06
C VAL A 188 20.42 15.35 -11.90
#